data_AF-A0A6A8QJ54-F1
#
_entry.id   AF-A0A6A8QJ54-F1
#
_cell.length_a   1.000
_cell.length_b   1.000
_cell.length_c   1.000
_cell.angle_alpha   90.00
_cell.angle_beta   90.00
_cell.angle_gamma   90.00
#
_symmetry.space_group_name_H-M   'P 1'
#
loop_
_entity.id
_entity.type
_entity.pdbx_description
1 polymer ?
#
loop_
_entity_poly.entity_id
_entity_poly.type
_entity_poly.pdbx_seq_one_letter_code
_entity_poly.pdbx_strand_id
1 'polypeptide(L)' 'MLPPKTHPRWKELVCGKVKVSFTLLATKFFITRVTGRAKIDPSSESIGQLIDEAYAFFKKNEKLAQKDIEAIFGQESK' A
#
# COMPACT_ATOMS: atom_id res chain seq x y z
N MET A 1 3.02 5.83 -12.20
CA MET A 1 2.71 7.03 -11.39
C MET A 1 1.96 6.60 -10.16
N LEU A 2 2.25 7.19 -8.99
CA LEU A 2 1.47 6.90 -7.78
C LEU A 2 0.06 7.49 -7.87
N PRO A 3 -1.00 6.71 -7.60
CA PRO A 3 -2.34 7.25 -7.51
C PRO A 3 -2.52 8.10 -6.25
N PRO A 4 -3.51 9.02 -6.23
CA PRO A 4 -3.78 9.86 -5.08
C PRO A 4 -4.14 9.03 -3.83
N LYS A 5 -3.88 9.58 -2.64
CA LYS A 5 -4.17 8.92 -1.34
C LYS A 5 -5.65 8.55 -1.16
N THR A 6 -6.54 9.24 -1.86
CA THR A 6 -7.99 8.98 -1.86
C THR A 6 -8.38 7.73 -2.64
N HIS A 7 -7.45 7.11 -3.36
CA HIS A 7 -7.74 5.91 -4.15
C HIS A 7 -8.13 4.73 -3.24
N PRO A 8 -9.27 4.05 -3.48
CA PRO A 8 -9.79 3.01 -2.58
C PRO A 8 -8.81 1.84 -2.41
N ARG A 9 -7.98 1.61 -3.41
CA ARG A 9 -6.94 0.57 -3.44
C ARG A 9 -5.86 0.76 -2.36
N TRP A 10 -5.61 1.98 -1.91
CA TRP A 10 -4.75 2.23 -0.74
C TRP A 10 -5.35 1.62 0.53
N LYS A 11 -6.65 1.83 0.74
CA LYS A 11 -7.38 1.24 1.87
C LYS A 11 -7.35 -0.29 1.79
N GLU A 12 -7.55 -0.85 0.60
CA GLU A 12 -7.45 -2.30 0.40
C GLU A 12 -6.05 -2.85 0.65
N LEU A 13 -5.02 -2.11 0.26
CA LEU A 13 -3.62 -2.45 0.49
C LEU A 13 -3.32 -2.50 1.99
N VAL A 14 -3.69 -1.45 2.73
CA VAL A 14 -3.43 -1.39 4.19
C VAL A 14 -4.30 -2.35 4.98
N CYS A 15 -5.49 -2.71 4.49
CA CYS A 15 -6.30 -3.77 5.08
C CYS A 15 -5.82 -5.19 4.71
N GLY A 16 -4.80 -5.33 3.85
CA GLY A 16 -4.32 -6.63 3.38
C GLY A 16 -5.28 -7.38 2.47
N LYS A 17 -6.21 -6.67 1.82
CA LYS A 17 -7.13 -7.23 0.80
C LYS A 17 -6.42 -7.41 -0.55
N VAL A 18 -5.37 -6.63 -0.80
CA VAL A 18 -4.56 -6.72 -2.01
C VAL A 18 -3.62 -7.93 -1.89
N LYS A 19 -3.87 -8.97 -2.70
CA LYS A 19 -2.99 -10.13 -2.85
C LYS A 19 -2.10 -9.94 -4.08
N VAL A 20 -0.97 -9.26 -3.89
CA VAL A 20 0.04 -9.06 -4.94
C VAL A 20 1.39 -9.59 -4.50
N SER A 21 2.17 -10.08 -5.45
CA SER A 21 3.55 -10.50 -5.21
C SER A 21 4.46 -9.30 -5.24
N PHE A 22 4.82 -8.80 -4.06
CA PHE A 22 5.80 -7.73 -3.94
C PHE A 22 7.19 -8.23 -4.34
N THR A 23 7.85 -7.50 -5.23
CA THR A 23 9.23 -7.74 -5.67
C THR A 23 10.22 -7.16 -4.65
N LEU A 24 9.93 -6.00 -4.04
CA LEU A 24 10.77 -5.52 -2.94
C LEU A 24 10.41 -6.18 -1.62
N LEU A 25 11.46 -6.69 -0.96
CA LEU A 25 11.43 -7.10 0.44
C LEU A 25 10.97 -5.96 1.36
N ALA A 26 11.49 -4.74 1.16
CA ALA A 26 11.12 -3.58 1.96
C ALA A 26 9.61 -3.32 1.89
N THR A 27 9.02 -3.39 0.69
CA THR A 27 7.58 -3.27 0.48
C THR A 27 6.83 -4.38 1.20
N LYS A 28 7.26 -5.63 1.07
CA LYS A 28 6.63 -6.78 1.73
C LYS A 28 6.60 -6.63 3.26
N PHE A 29 7.72 -6.25 3.87
CA PHE A 29 7.81 -5.99 5.31
C PHE A 29 6.92 -4.81 5.72
N PHE A 30 6.96 -3.73 4.96
CA PHE A 30 6.17 -2.54 5.22
C PHE A 30 4.67 -2.83 5.17
N ILE A 31 4.18 -3.48 4.11
CA ILE A 31 2.76 -3.86 3.98
C ILE A 31 2.33 -4.83 5.07
N THR A 32 3.18 -5.80 5.43
CA THR A 32 2.89 -6.73 6.53
C THR A 32 2.72 -5.98 7.86
N ARG A 33 3.60 -5.01 8.16
CA ARG A 33 3.51 -4.16 9.35
C ARG A 33 2.23 -3.34 9.36
N VAL A 34 1.93 -2.67 8.25
CA VAL A 34 0.77 -1.80 8.09
C VAL A 34 -0.54 -2.61 8.20
N THR A 35 -0.60 -3.77 7.55
CA THR A 35 -1.74 -4.70 7.64
C THR A 35 -1.91 -5.23 9.07
N GLY A 36 -0.82 -5.54 9.76
CA GLY A 36 -0.86 -5.92 11.17
C GLY A 36 -1.45 -4.82 12.04
N ARG A 37 -1.02 -3.57 11.85
CA ARG A 37 -1.57 -2.40 12.56
C ARG A 37 -3.05 -2.19 12.27
N ALA A 38 -3.46 -2.26 11.00
CA ALA A 38 -4.86 -2.15 10.61
C ALA A 38 -5.77 -3.24 11.20
N LYS A 39 -5.21 -4.43 11.49
CA LYS A 39 -5.93 -5.51 12.18
C LYS A 39 -6.07 -5.27 13.68
N ILE A 40 -5.09 -4.63 14.30
CA ILE A 40 -5.11 -4.29 15.73
C ILE A 40 -6.04 -3.10 15.98
N ASP A 41 -5.92 -2.07 15.15
CA ASP A 41 -6.74 -0.87 15.21
C ASP A 41 -7.38 -0.57 13.84
N PRO A 42 -8.62 -1.05 13.61
CA PRO A 42 -9.33 -0.86 12.35
C PRO A 42 -10.07 0.49 12.26
N SER A 43 -9.74 1.46 13.13
CA SER A 43 -10.39 2.77 13.16
C SER A 43 -10.10 3.56 11.89
N SER A 44 -11.07 4.34 11.41
CA SER A 44 -10.92 5.14 10.18
C SER A 44 -9.75 6.12 10.24
N GLU A 45 -9.44 6.66 11.43
CA GLU A 45 -8.30 7.55 11.66
C GLU A 45 -6.95 6.82 11.48
N SER A 46 -6.78 5.66 12.14
CA SER A 46 -5.59 4.81 12.01
C SER A 46 -5.37 4.35 10.58
N ILE A 47 -6.43 3.93 9.88
CA ILE A 47 -6.35 3.57 8.46
C ILE A 47 -5.90 4.75 7.61
N GLY A 48 -6.39 5.97 7.89
CA GLY A 48 -5.92 7.19 7.22
C GLY A 48 -4.43 7.44 7.40
N GLN A 49 -3.92 7.31 8.64
CA GLN A 49 -2.50 7.46 8.94
C GLN A 49 -1.64 6.39 8.24
N LEU A 50 -2.11 5.14 8.21
CA LEU A 50 -1.43 4.04 7.53
C LEU A 50 -1.37 4.23 6.01
N ILE A 51 -2.41 4.80 5.40
CA ILE A 51 -2.42 5.19 3.99
C ILE A 51 -1.40 6.30 3.74
N ASP A 52 -1.28 7.27 4.65
CA ASP A 52 -0.28 8.34 4.54
C ASP A 52 1.16 7.79 4.60
N GLU A 53 1.44 6.91 5.58
CA GLU A 53 2.72 6.20 5.69
C GLU A 53 3.02 5.40 4.42
N ALA A 54 2.02 4.67 3.88
CA ALA A 54 2.18 3.88 2.67
C ALA A 54 2.51 4.77 1.47
N TYR A 55 1.73 5.83 1.26
CA TYR A 55 1.97 6.79 0.20
C TYR A 55 3.37 7.42 0.30
N ALA A 56 3.79 7.83 1.50
CA ALA A 56 5.12 8.39 1.73
C ALA A 56 6.24 7.38 1.44
N PHE A 57 6.07 6.12 1.85
CA PHE A 57 7.01 5.03 1.57
C PHE A 57 7.17 4.81 0.06
N PHE A 58 6.07 4.66 -0.66
CA PHE A 58 6.10 4.43 -2.10
C PHE A 58 6.57 5.66 -2.88
N LYS A 59 6.24 6.88 -2.44
CA LYS A 59 6.76 8.12 -3.04
C LYS A 59 8.27 8.25 -2.86
N LYS A 60 8.80 7.92 -1.68
CA LYS A 60 10.25 7.95 -1.41
C LYS A 60 11.00 6.88 -2.19
N ASN A 61 10.39 5.72 -2.38
CA ASN A 61 10.98 4.57 -3.07
C ASN A 61 10.45 4.39 -4.49
N GLU A 62 9.86 5.41 -5.11
CA GLU A 62 9.06 5.26 -6.34
C GLU A 62 9.82 4.55 -7.46
N LYS A 63 11.10 4.87 -7.63
CA LYS A 63 11.98 4.25 -8.64
C LYS A 63 12.23 2.76 -8.37
N LEU A 64 12.35 2.36 -7.11
CA LEU A 64 12.64 0.99 -6.72
C LEU A 64 11.35 0.16 -6.67
N ALA A 65 10.31 0.71 -6.04
CA ALA A 65 9.01 0.10 -5.86
C ALA A 65 8.12 0.23 -7.10
N GLN A 66 8.64 0.67 -8.25
CA GLN A 66 7.85 0.85 -9.48
C GLN A 66 7.09 -0.43 -9.85
N LYS A 67 7.77 -1.59 -9.83
CA LYS A 67 7.13 -2.88 -10.10
C LYS A 67 6.05 -3.25 -9.09
N ASP A 68 6.24 -2.88 -7.82
CA ASP A 68 5.23 -3.11 -6.78
C ASP A 68 4.03 -2.19 -6.98
N ILE A 69 4.26 -0.91 -7.28
CA ILE A 69 3.22 0.08 -7.57
C ILE A 69 2.39 -0.39 -8.77
N GLU A 70 3.04 -0.89 -9.83
CA GLU A 70 2.35 -1.50 -10.97
C GLU A 70 1.59 -2.77 -10.59
N ALA A 71 2.12 -3.63 -9.74
CA ALA A 71 1.39 -4.81 -9.28
C ALA A 71 0.16 -4.45 -8.44
N ILE A 72 0.26 -3.42 -7.58
CA ILE A 72 -0.81 -2.97 -6.69
C ILE A 72 -1.90 -2.24 -7.48
N PHE A 73 -1.53 -1.31 -8.35
CA PHE A 73 -2.44 -0.35 -8.99
C PHE A 73 -2.63 -0.56 -10.50
N GLY A 74 -1.78 -1.37 -11.14
CA GLY A 74 -1.77 -1.56 -12.60
C GLY A 74 -2.80 -2.57 -13.12
N GLN A 75 -3.55 -3.29 -12.27
CA GLN A 75 -4.64 -4.17 -12.73
C GLN A 75 -5.96 -3.41 -12.97
N GLU A 76 -5.91 -2.19 -13.54
CA GLU A 76 -7.10 -1.47 -14.03
C GLU A 76 -7.23 -1.51 -15.56
N SER A 77 -6.53 -2.44 -16.21
CA SER A 77 -6.75 -2.77 -17.62
C SER A 77 -6.95 -4.27 -17.78
N LYS A 78 -8.20 -4.71 -17.75
CA LYS A 78 -8.75 -5.55 -18.83
C LYS A 78 -10.27 -5.51 -18.83
#